data_AF-A0AAZ3S414-F1
#
_entry.id   AF-A0AAZ3S414-F1
#
_cell.length_a   1.000
_cell.length_b   1.000
_cell.length_c   1.000
_cell.angle_alpha   90.00
_cell.angle_beta   90.00
_cell.angle_gamma   90.00
#
_symmetry.space_group_name_H-M   'P 1'
#
loop_
_entity.id
_entity.type
_entity.pdbx_description
1 polymer ?
#
loop_
_entity_poly.entity_id
_entity_poly.type
_entity_poly.pdbx_seq_one_letter_code
_entity_poly.pdbx_strand_id
1 'polypeptide(L)'
;MDSFRRFQDDDYKNWIKTTMGLNCLKTRLGGFLEHETETYHDHLRNKVNANKGDLCTTQCNLKKWMPRPKQVPQVCEVCEPWRDEIWANHSFKGGQVYWNNSKPYLWPTKKWEVAKVYMPRGNMDHTAVDQFDISAFLNLMTQCSYFAKFVKSKTLITQVTNVRNQVMHSADFRVEKRELESYLGRIKDLGQALKTHYPKFSELTEEIEQLEELQCVRVFLEGNNDLQKSLAPQWERLTEVQERVDTLTFRVDTLEMNTRTHDPEFSTDILKYKNHLYEEARRQGWPEPVFSEIKEALGYRGRVQVRGQTFEGVQVCPKSKTAHQEVAKLALSQLAKDCASLSELANDTEEGEASSSQTDQPQSLSCTGPVFFGSVTVVLKTDITSGEGHSGMTEAVQSAYKKLALLLDLPESASSYKDVVLEHCHTRDVPPPEEAVQSDAEEKTYQCTLRFTGPITFYVPEGSSKKKQACQQAAKVALQRLSGVLGSKEVMGGNYVSTLKELLEAQTPQLDKPAYDVTDRGRGAGEVTERGEWRNVEG
;
A
#
# COMPACT_ATOMS: atom_id res chain seq x y z
N MET A 1 -14.48 -7.79 -12.69
CA MET A 1 -13.98 -9.03 -12.04
C MET A 1 -12.52 -8.89 -11.58
N ASP A 2 -11.70 -7.99 -12.14
CA ASP A 2 -10.29 -7.82 -11.74
C ASP A 2 -10.04 -7.30 -10.31
N SER A 3 -10.98 -6.52 -9.74
CA SER A 3 -10.85 -5.99 -8.38
C SER A 3 -10.76 -7.09 -7.32
N PHE A 4 -11.45 -8.22 -7.52
CA PHE A 4 -11.42 -9.38 -6.61
C PHE A 4 -10.10 -10.15 -6.66
N ARG A 5 -9.44 -10.20 -7.82
CA ARG A 5 -8.11 -10.84 -7.96
C ARG A 5 -7.06 -10.08 -7.16
N ARG A 6 -7.18 -8.76 -7.08
CA ARG A 6 -6.26 -7.91 -6.32
C ARG A 6 -6.32 -8.17 -4.81
N PHE A 7 -7.49 -8.48 -4.27
CA PHE A 7 -7.63 -8.87 -2.86
C PHE A 7 -7.10 -10.28 -2.56
N GLN A 8 -6.67 -11.05 -3.56
CA GLN A 8 -5.96 -12.32 -3.36
C GLN A 8 -4.43 -12.14 -3.37
N ASP A 9 -3.95 -10.96 -3.72
CA ASP A 9 -2.52 -10.61 -3.74
C ASP A 9 -2.07 -10.18 -2.33
N ASP A 10 -1.17 -10.96 -1.73
CA ASP A 10 -0.67 -10.71 -0.39
C ASP A 10 0.08 -9.36 -0.29
N ASP A 11 0.80 -8.94 -1.33
CA ASP A 11 1.50 -7.66 -1.32
C ASP A 11 0.53 -6.47 -1.33
N TYR A 12 -0.60 -6.63 -2.02
CA TYR A 12 -1.67 -5.64 -2.02
C TYR A 12 -2.38 -5.59 -0.65
N LYS A 13 -2.66 -6.74 -0.04
CA LYS A 13 -3.20 -6.81 1.32
C LYS A 13 -2.27 -6.14 2.33
N ASN A 14 -0.97 -6.36 2.20
CA ASN A 14 0.05 -5.72 3.04
C ASN A 14 0.08 -4.21 2.84
N TRP A 15 -0.07 -3.72 1.60
CA TRP A 15 -0.19 -2.29 1.32
C TRP A 15 -1.42 -1.67 2.02
N ILE A 16 -2.58 -2.35 1.98
CA ILE A 16 -3.79 -1.91 2.70
C ILE A 16 -3.53 -1.87 4.20
N LYS A 17 -3.00 -2.96 4.79
CA LYS A 17 -2.67 -3.03 6.23
C LYS A 17 -1.74 -1.90 6.67
N THR A 18 -0.73 -1.58 5.86
CA THR A 18 0.17 -0.46 6.15
C THR A 18 -0.58 0.88 6.14
N THR A 19 -1.43 1.09 5.14
CA THR A 19 -2.27 2.30 5.03
C THR A 19 -3.23 2.44 6.22
N MET A 20 -3.78 1.33 6.70
CA MET A 20 -4.59 1.32 7.92
C MET A 20 -3.79 1.62 9.17
N GLY A 21 -2.59 1.05 9.32
CA GLY A 21 -1.72 1.39 10.44
C GLY A 21 -1.45 2.90 10.52
N LEU A 22 -1.22 3.54 9.35
CA LEU A 22 -1.12 4.99 9.24
C LEU A 22 -2.43 5.69 9.64
N ASN A 23 -3.59 5.15 9.28
CA ASN A 23 -4.89 5.72 9.66
C ASN A 23 -5.21 5.56 11.17
N CYS A 24 -4.88 4.43 11.78
CA CYS A 24 -4.97 4.22 13.23
C CYS A 24 -4.11 5.26 13.95
N LEU A 25 -2.88 5.45 13.49
CA LEU A 25 -2.00 6.50 14.00
C LEU A 25 -2.57 7.90 13.77
N LYS A 26 -3.10 8.20 12.58
CA LYS A 26 -3.76 9.49 12.26
C LYS A 26 -4.87 9.77 13.29
N THR A 27 -5.73 8.80 13.56
CA THR A 27 -6.85 8.96 14.49
C THR A 27 -6.37 9.30 15.89
N ARG A 28 -5.34 8.59 16.40
CA ARG A 28 -4.77 8.87 17.72
C ARG A 28 -4.03 10.20 17.77
N LEU A 29 -3.28 10.55 16.71
CA LEU A 29 -2.66 11.86 16.54
C LEU A 29 -3.69 12.98 16.50
N GLY A 30 -4.84 12.80 15.84
CA GLY A 30 -5.90 13.78 15.81
C GLY A 30 -6.41 14.11 17.21
N GLY A 31 -6.72 13.08 18.00
CA GLY A 31 -7.11 13.26 19.40
C GLY A 31 -6.05 14.00 20.23
N PHE A 32 -4.78 13.63 20.08
CA PHE A 32 -3.67 14.29 20.78
C PHE A 32 -3.46 15.74 20.34
N LEU A 33 -3.38 15.99 19.03
CA LEU A 33 -3.08 17.29 18.45
C LEU A 33 -4.23 18.29 18.64
N GLU A 34 -5.48 17.85 18.72
CA GLU A 34 -6.61 18.73 19.02
C GLU A 34 -6.44 19.45 20.38
N HIS A 35 -5.90 18.74 21.39
CA HIS A 35 -5.63 19.28 22.71
C HIS A 35 -4.34 20.10 22.73
N GLU A 36 -3.24 19.55 22.21
CA GLU A 36 -1.94 20.22 22.27
C GLU A 36 -1.85 21.47 21.37
N THR A 37 -2.61 21.50 20.28
CA THR A 37 -2.72 22.71 19.43
C THR A 37 -3.50 23.80 20.14
N GLU A 38 -4.49 23.48 20.98
CA GLU A 38 -5.16 24.46 21.85
C GLU A 38 -4.18 25.03 22.88
N THR A 39 -3.47 24.16 23.60
CA THR A 39 -2.46 24.59 24.59
C THR A 39 -1.38 25.47 23.97
N TYR A 40 -0.90 25.10 22.78
CA TYR A 40 0.04 25.92 22.03
C TYR A 40 -0.55 27.27 21.61
N HIS A 41 -1.80 27.27 21.13
CA HIS A 41 -2.50 28.48 20.72
C HIS A 41 -2.69 29.44 21.88
N ASP A 42 -3.11 28.95 23.05
CA ASP A 42 -3.23 29.75 24.27
C ASP A 42 -1.88 30.34 24.72
N HIS A 43 -0.80 29.56 24.61
CA HIS A 43 0.55 30.05 24.90
C HIS A 43 0.96 31.20 23.98
N LEU A 44 0.72 31.06 22.67
CA LEU A 44 0.95 32.16 21.72
C LEU A 44 0.05 33.35 22.03
N ARG A 45 -1.24 33.10 22.31
CA ARG A 45 -2.21 34.15 22.63
C ARG A 45 -1.71 34.96 23.83
N ASN A 46 -1.23 34.31 24.88
CA ASN A 46 -0.69 34.97 26.07
C ASN A 46 0.58 35.79 25.79
N LYS A 47 1.44 35.33 24.89
CA LYS A 47 2.63 36.08 24.46
C LYS A 47 2.29 37.29 23.60
N VAL A 48 1.36 37.13 22.66
CA VAL A 48 0.94 38.19 21.73
C VAL A 48 0.08 39.24 22.45
N ASN A 49 -0.69 38.84 23.46
CA ASN A 49 -1.62 39.69 24.23
C ASN A 49 -0.97 40.72 25.17
N ALA A 50 0.24 41.20 24.87
CA ALA A 50 0.69 42.48 25.42
C ALA A 50 -0.20 43.66 24.93
N ASN A 51 -0.92 43.49 23.81
CA ASN A 51 -1.89 44.47 23.29
C ASN A 51 -3.30 43.84 23.19
N LYS A 52 -4.22 44.33 24.02
CA LYS A 52 -5.55 43.77 24.29
C LYS A 52 -6.47 43.75 23.06
N GLY A 53 -7.03 42.57 22.75
CA GLY A 53 -8.41 42.44 22.22
C GLY A 53 -8.71 42.97 20.82
N ASP A 54 -7.75 43.60 20.14
CA ASP A 54 -7.96 44.12 18.81
C ASP A 54 -8.10 42.99 17.80
N LEU A 55 -9.20 43.01 17.05
CA LEU A 55 -9.44 42.12 15.94
C LEU A 55 -8.90 42.76 14.66
N CYS A 56 -8.36 41.93 13.78
CA CYS A 56 -7.91 42.37 12.46
C CYS A 56 -9.08 42.93 11.65
N THR A 57 -9.19 44.26 11.57
CA THR A 57 -10.21 44.97 10.77
C THR A 57 -9.89 44.98 9.28
N THR A 58 -8.61 44.85 8.92
CA THR A 58 -8.11 44.81 7.54
C THR A 58 -8.40 43.49 6.83
N GLN A 59 -8.89 42.47 7.55
CA GLN A 59 -9.14 41.12 7.04
C GLN A 59 -7.93 40.55 6.28
N CYS A 60 -6.73 40.70 6.84
CA CYS A 60 -5.48 40.24 6.24
C CYS A 60 -5.59 38.80 5.74
N ASN A 61 -5.34 38.59 4.44
CA ASN A 61 -5.48 37.29 3.79
C ASN A 61 -4.24 36.97 2.94
N LEU A 62 -3.66 35.79 3.16
CA LEU A 62 -2.41 35.38 2.54
C LEU A 62 -2.60 34.36 1.41
N LYS A 63 -3.84 34.10 0.97
CA LYS A 63 -4.15 33.14 -0.10
C LYS A 63 -3.34 33.38 -1.38
N LYS A 64 -3.12 34.65 -1.76
CA LYS A 64 -2.35 35.04 -2.95
C LYS A 64 -0.86 35.29 -2.66
N TRP A 65 -0.43 35.18 -1.40
CA TRP A 65 0.95 35.43 -1.04
C TRP A 65 1.83 34.31 -1.60
N MET A 66 2.87 34.68 -2.35
CA MET A 66 3.81 33.74 -2.94
C MET A 66 5.03 33.58 -2.04
N PRO A 67 5.36 32.35 -1.60
CA PRO A 67 6.53 32.09 -0.78
C PRO A 67 7.83 32.50 -1.46
N ARG A 68 8.63 33.30 -0.75
CA ARG A 68 10.01 33.64 -1.12
C ARG A 68 10.95 33.22 0.02
N PRO A 69 12.17 32.73 -0.28
CA PRO A 69 13.10 32.28 0.75
C PRO A 69 13.33 33.37 1.80
N LYS A 70 13.22 33.00 3.08
CA LYS A 70 13.45 33.88 4.25
C LYS A 70 12.58 35.15 4.32
N GLN A 71 11.50 35.24 3.55
CA GLN A 71 10.56 36.37 3.61
C GLN A 71 9.32 36.02 4.43
N VAL A 72 8.88 36.99 5.23
CA VAL A 72 7.63 36.93 5.96
C VAL A 72 6.59 37.84 5.28
N PRO A 73 5.29 37.50 5.34
CA PRO A 73 4.24 38.31 4.75
C PRO A 73 4.10 39.65 5.49
N GLN A 74 3.83 40.71 4.71
CA GLN A 74 3.37 41.98 5.26
C GLN A 74 1.92 41.81 5.71
N VAL A 75 1.64 42.14 6.97
CA VAL A 75 0.33 42.04 7.60
C VAL A 75 0.09 43.30 8.43
N CYS A 76 -1.14 43.54 8.89
CA CYS A 76 -1.44 44.69 9.74
C CYS A 76 -0.82 44.57 11.14
N GLU A 77 -0.79 45.68 11.88
CA GLU A 77 -0.22 45.79 13.23
C GLU A 77 -0.79 44.76 14.22
N VAL A 78 -2.05 44.34 14.05
CA VAL A 78 -2.70 43.31 14.88
C VAL A 78 -2.19 41.90 14.55
N CYS A 79 -1.96 41.60 13.28
CA CYS A 79 -1.53 40.27 12.82
C CYS A 79 -0.01 40.08 12.90
N GLU A 80 0.76 41.17 12.92
CA GLU A 80 2.23 41.15 12.93
C GLU A 80 2.81 40.40 14.14
N PRO A 81 2.39 40.68 15.38
CA PRO A 81 2.87 39.92 16.55
C PRO A 81 2.61 38.41 16.46
N TRP A 82 1.45 38.02 15.92
CA TRP A 82 1.12 36.62 15.65
C TRP A 82 2.06 36.00 14.62
N ARG A 83 2.28 36.67 13.49
CA ARG A 83 3.21 36.24 12.44
C ARG A 83 4.60 36.02 13.02
N ASP A 84 5.08 36.95 13.85
CA ASP A 84 6.43 36.91 14.39
C ASP A 84 6.59 35.79 15.41
N GLU A 85 5.61 35.57 16.28
CA GLU A 85 5.62 34.43 17.21
C GLU A 85 5.48 33.08 16.49
N ILE A 86 4.62 32.98 15.47
CA ILE A 86 4.53 31.78 14.62
C ILE A 86 5.89 31.49 13.98
N TRP A 87 6.53 32.50 13.39
CA TRP A 87 7.86 32.37 12.80
C TRP A 87 8.92 32.02 13.85
N ALA A 88 8.84 32.59 15.05
CA ALA A 88 9.74 32.33 16.15
C ALA A 88 9.65 30.88 16.66
N ASN A 89 8.47 30.26 16.59
CA ASN A 89 8.24 28.86 16.98
C ASN A 89 8.41 27.86 15.82
N HIS A 90 8.98 28.28 14.69
CA HIS A 90 9.39 27.36 13.64
C HIS A 90 10.70 26.65 14.01
N SER A 91 10.71 25.31 13.91
CA SER A 91 11.85 24.43 14.23
C SER A 91 13.09 24.72 13.41
N PHE A 92 12.95 25.19 12.18
CA PHE A 92 14.06 25.53 11.28
C PHE A 92 14.01 27.02 10.90
N LYS A 93 14.99 27.80 11.37
CA LYS A 93 15.11 29.24 11.11
C LYS A 93 15.50 29.46 9.65
N GLY A 94 14.52 29.81 8.80
CA GLY A 94 14.67 29.88 7.35
C GLY A 94 13.97 28.75 6.59
N GLY A 95 13.25 27.88 7.29
CA GLY A 95 12.37 26.88 6.69
C GLY A 95 11.18 27.47 5.97
N GLN A 96 10.58 26.66 5.10
CA GLN A 96 9.37 27.04 4.39
C GLN A 96 8.18 27.07 5.36
N VAL A 97 7.62 28.26 5.56
CA VAL A 97 6.35 28.47 6.26
C VAL A 97 5.25 28.64 5.24
N TYR A 98 4.18 27.87 5.39
CA TYR A 98 3.04 27.83 4.46
C TYR A 98 2.00 28.88 4.82
N TRP A 99 2.41 30.14 4.82
CA TRP A 99 1.56 31.28 5.17
C TRP A 99 0.24 31.34 4.40
N ASN A 100 0.25 30.87 3.14
CA ASN A 100 -0.93 30.85 2.26
C ASN A 100 -1.97 29.78 2.62
N ASN A 101 -1.66 28.86 3.54
CA ASN A 101 -2.67 27.96 4.12
C ASN A 101 -3.53 28.66 5.17
N SER A 102 -3.17 29.87 5.60
CA SER A 102 -3.77 30.48 6.80
C SER A 102 -4.40 31.84 6.52
N LYS A 103 -5.38 32.19 7.35
CA LYS A 103 -6.09 33.46 7.36
C LYS A 103 -5.67 34.26 8.62
N PRO A 104 -4.73 35.22 8.50
CA PRO A 104 -4.22 35.97 9.65
C PRO A 104 -5.27 36.58 10.57
N TYR A 105 -6.40 37.05 10.03
CA TYR A 105 -7.49 37.62 10.83
C TYR A 105 -8.16 36.60 11.79
N LEU A 106 -7.92 35.31 11.59
CA LEU A 106 -8.42 34.22 12.44
C LEU A 106 -7.39 33.69 13.43
N TRP A 107 -6.10 34.08 13.32
CA TRP A 107 -5.07 33.64 14.26
C TRP A 107 -5.43 33.86 15.74
N PRO A 108 -6.09 34.96 16.16
CA PRO A 108 -6.43 35.12 17.57
C PRO A 108 -7.46 34.13 18.12
N THR A 109 -8.35 33.61 17.26
CA THR A 109 -9.56 32.87 17.68
C THR A 109 -9.61 31.42 17.20
N LYS A 110 -8.80 31.04 16.21
CA LYS A 110 -8.83 29.71 15.60
C LYS A 110 -7.45 29.05 15.65
N LYS A 111 -7.27 28.09 16.56
CA LYS A 111 -6.03 27.34 16.75
C LYS A 111 -5.50 26.68 15.46
N TRP A 112 -6.39 26.13 14.64
CA TRP A 112 -6.01 25.44 13.41
C TRP A 112 -5.50 26.41 12.34
N GLU A 113 -5.91 27.69 12.36
CA GLU A 113 -5.35 28.69 11.46
C GLU A 113 -3.88 28.96 11.78
N VAL A 114 -3.50 28.93 13.06
CA VAL A 114 -2.10 29.00 13.49
C VAL A 114 -1.35 27.74 13.08
N ALA A 115 -1.92 26.55 13.29
CA ALA A 115 -1.24 25.28 13.00
C ALA A 115 -0.94 25.04 11.51
N LYS A 116 -1.86 25.43 10.62
CA LYS A 116 -1.76 25.22 9.16
C LYS A 116 -0.50 25.79 8.50
N VAL A 117 0.12 26.80 9.09
CA VAL A 117 1.35 27.41 8.56
C VAL A 117 2.55 26.46 8.63
N TYR A 118 2.49 25.45 9.50
CA TYR A 118 3.49 24.39 9.66
C TYR A 118 3.18 23.15 8.79
N MET A 119 2.04 23.13 8.11
CA MET A 119 1.57 22.00 7.31
C MET A 119 1.78 22.26 5.82
N PRO A 120 1.93 21.22 4.98
CA PRO A 120 2.09 21.37 3.53
C PRO A 120 0.92 22.11 2.86
N ARG A 121 1.10 22.53 1.61
CA ARG A 121 0.05 23.19 0.82
C ARG A 121 -1.21 22.33 0.72
N GLY A 122 -2.36 22.98 0.60
CA GLY A 122 -3.66 22.31 0.40
C GLY A 122 -4.56 22.29 1.64
N ASN A 123 -4.10 22.85 2.75
CA ASN A 123 -4.83 22.84 4.02
C ASN A 123 -5.63 24.13 4.30
N MET A 124 -5.77 25.00 3.29
CA MET A 124 -6.36 26.33 3.45
C MET A 124 -7.82 26.30 3.93
N ASP A 125 -8.61 25.38 3.41
CA ASP A 125 -10.05 25.32 3.66
C ASP A 125 -10.43 24.41 4.83
N HIS A 126 -9.48 23.68 5.42
CA HIS A 126 -9.73 22.83 6.59
C HIS A 126 -9.97 23.67 7.84
N THR A 127 -10.91 23.34 8.69
CA THR A 127 -11.21 24.07 9.93
C THR A 127 -11.23 23.18 11.16
N ALA A 128 -11.24 21.86 10.97
CA ALA A 128 -11.38 20.86 12.02
C ALA A 128 -10.32 19.75 11.87
N VAL A 129 -10.03 19.08 12.98
CA VAL A 129 -8.93 18.10 13.11
C VAL A 129 -9.06 16.89 12.16
N ASP A 130 -10.27 16.43 11.92
CA ASP A 130 -10.61 15.27 11.09
C ASP A 130 -10.28 15.48 9.60
N GLN A 131 -10.29 16.73 9.16
CA GLN A 131 -10.02 17.14 7.77
C GLN A 131 -8.53 17.09 7.40
N PHE A 132 -7.63 17.01 8.38
CA PHE A 132 -6.20 16.91 8.13
C PHE A 132 -5.78 15.46 7.89
N ASP A 133 -4.85 15.23 6.96
CA ASP A 133 -4.25 13.92 6.74
C ASP A 133 -3.08 13.69 7.71
N ILE A 134 -2.56 12.45 7.74
CA ILE A 134 -1.41 12.13 8.57
C ILE A 134 -0.17 12.96 8.20
N SER A 135 -0.02 13.36 6.94
CA SER A 135 1.12 14.18 6.51
C SER A 135 1.09 15.56 7.13
N ALA A 136 -0.08 16.19 7.18
CA ALA A 136 -0.28 17.47 7.84
C ALA A 136 0.10 17.38 9.33
N PHE A 137 -0.32 16.34 10.03
CA PHE A 137 0.03 16.11 11.45
C PHE A 137 1.54 15.91 11.67
N LEU A 138 2.18 15.02 10.90
CA LEU A 138 3.62 14.78 11.02
C LEU A 138 4.44 16.04 10.71
N ASN A 139 4.01 16.83 9.72
CA ASN A 139 4.65 18.11 9.40
C ASN A 139 4.47 19.15 10.51
N LEU A 140 3.26 19.30 11.08
CA LEU A 140 3.02 20.17 12.22
C LEU A 140 4.00 19.84 13.37
N MET A 141 4.08 18.55 13.74
CA MET A 141 4.95 18.10 14.83
C MET A 141 6.45 18.29 14.52
N THR A 142 6.83 18.23 13.24
CA THR A 142 8.23 18.41 12.82
C THR A 142 8.63 19.88 12.79
N GLN A 143 7.76 20.72 12.21
CA GLN A 143 8.06 22.11 11.87
C GLN A 143 7.74 23.10 12.99
N CYS A 144 6.87 22.75 13.93
CA CYS A 144 6.60 23.59 15.11
C CYS A 144 7.43 23.12 16.31
N SER A 145 8.24 24.02 16.86
CA SER A 145 9.16 23.72 17.97
C SER A 145 8.45 23.33 19.27
N TYR A 146 7.17 23.72 19.42
CA TYR A 146 6.34 23.34 20.56
C TYR A 146 6.26 21.82 20.75
N PHE A 147 6.17 21.06 19.64
CA PHE A 147 5.98 19.62 19.68
C PHE A 147 7.28 18.83 19.94
N ALA A 148 8.44 19.48 19.87
CA ALA A 148 9.73 18.83 20.09
C ALA A 148 9.87 18.18 21.48
N LYS A 149 9.09 18.64 22.47
CA LYS A 149 9.08 18.10 23.83
C LYS A 149 8.42 16.72 23.96
N PHE A 150 7.56 16.33 23.01
CA PHE A 150 6.79 15.07 23.08
C PHE A 150 7.49 13.89 22.43
N VAL A 151 8.40 14.14 21.49
CA VAL A 151 9.16 13.09 20.79
C VAL A 151 10.64 13.46 20.83
N LYS A 152 11.38 12.81 21.73
CA LYS A 152 12.81 13.08 21.96
C LYS A 152 13.66 12.92 20.69
N SER A 153 13.27 11.98 19.81
CA SER A 153 13.95 11.72 18.54
C SER A 153 13.06 12.08 17.36
N LYS A 154 13.41 13.17 16.65
CA LYS A 154 12.73 13.55 15.39
C LYS A 154 12.82 12.46 14.32
N THR A 155 13.74 11.52 14.47
CA THR A 155 13.89 10.36 13.59
C THR A 155 12.62 9.51 13.58
N LEU A 156 11.88 9.37 14.69
CA LEU A 156 10.64 8.60 14.72
C LEU A 156 9.56 9.20 13.82
N ILE A 157 9.36 10.52 13.89
CA ILE A 157 8.42 11.24 13.01
C ILE A 157 8.87 11.13 11.55
N THR A 158 10.19 11.23 11.31
CA THR A 158 10.78 11.11 9.95
C THR A 158 10.59 9.71 9.38
N GLN A 159 10.77 8.67 10.18
CA GLN A 159 10.57 7.28 9.79
C GLN A 159 9.12 7.02 9.36
N VAL A 160 8.13 7.47 10.14
CA VAL A 160 6.72 7.34 9.77
C VAL A 160 6.37 8.19 8.55
N THR A 161 6.97 9.38 8.41
CA THR A 161 6.83 10.20 7.19
C THR A 161 7.32 9.45 5.95
N ASN A 162 8.44 8.74 6.06
CA ASN A 162 8.96 7.89 4.99
C ASN A 162 8.04 6.71 4.67
N VAL A 163 7.51 6.02 5.69
CA VAL A 163 6.50 4.96 5.49
C VAL A 163 5.32 5.49 4.67
N ARG A 164 4.73 6.61 5.10
CA ARG A 164 3.62 7.25 4.36
C ARG A 164 4.01 7.54 2.92
N ASN A 165 5.19 8.11 2.68
CA ASN A 165 5.62 8.44 1.33
C ASN A 165 5.84 7.19 0.46
N GLN A 166 6.45 6.14 1.01
CA GLN A 166 6.66 4.87 0.29
C GLN A 166 5.34 4.21 -0.09
N VAL A 167 4.39 4.15 0.84
CA VAL A 167 3.09 3.53 0.64
C VAL A 167 2.21 4.35 -0.32
N MET A 168 2.11 5.66 -0.11
CA MET A 168 1.25 6.53 -0.93
C MET A 168 1.79 6.79 -2.34
N HIS A 169 3.07 6.54 -2.58
CA HIS A 169 3.71 6.67 -3.90
C HIS A 169 4.10 5.31 -4.51
N SER A 170 3.64 4.20 -3.95
CA SER A 170 3.77 2.87 -4.57
C SER A 170 2.86 2.80 -5.78
N ALA A 171 3.45 2.75 -6.99
CA ALA A 171 2.70 2.72 -8.25
C ALA A 171 1.86 1.45 -8.40
N ASP A 172 2.38 0.33 -7.86
CA ASP A 172 1.75 -0.99 -7.99
C ASP A 172 0.87 -1.34 -6.78
N PHE A 173 0.88 -0.48 -5.74
CA PHE A 173 0.18 -0.67 -4.47
C PHE A 173 0.56 -2.00 -3.80
N ARG A 174 1.84 -2.34 -3.86
CA ARG A 174 2.42 -3.56 -3.30
C ARG A 174 3.39 -3.21 -2.18
N VAL A 175 3.36 -4.02 -1.13
CA VAL A 175 4.28 -3.97 0.01
C VAL A 175 4.65 -5.40 0.38
N GLU A 176 5.93 -5.73 0.35
CA GLU A 176 6.39 -7.06 0.75
C GLU A 176 6.16 -7.29 2.25
N LYS A 177 6.01 -8.55 2.67
CA LYS A 177 5.78 -8.90 4.08
C LYS A 177 6.85 -8.31 5.03
N ARG A 178 8.12 -8.36 4.65
CA ARG A 178 9.22 -7.79 5.44
C ARG A 178 9.08 -6.26 5.59
N GLU A 179 8.69 -5.58 4.52
CA GLU A 179 8.46 -4.14 4.54
C GLU A 179 7.26 -3.78 5.40
N LEU A 180 6.16 -4.55 5.31
CA LEU A 180 4.99 -4.39 6.17
C LEU A 180 5.39 -4.43 7.65
N GLU A 181 6.12 -5.46 8.07
CA GLU A 181 6.59 -5.62 9.46
C GLU A 181 7.45 -4.41 9.89
N SER A 182 8.36 -3.96 9.02
CA SER A 182 9.18 -2.77 9.28
C SER A 182 8.35 -1.49 9.39
N TYR A 183 7.37 -1.31 8.50
CA TYR A 183 6.50 -0.13 8.43
C TYR A 183 5.59 -0.04 9.65
N LEU A 184 4.91 -1.13 10.00
CA LEU A 184 4.08 -1.20 11.20
C LEU A 184 4.93 -1.03 12.48
N GLY A 185 6.14 -1.58 12.51
CA GLY A 185 7.10 -1.35 13.60
C GLY A 185 7.37 0.14 13.84
N ARG A 186 7.73 0.89 12.79
CA ARG A 186 7.98 2.34 12.87
C ARG A 186 6.76 3.14 13.33
N ILE A 187 5.56 2.75 12.90
CA ILE A 187 4.30 3.38 13.32
C ILE A 187 4.06 3.14 14.81
N LYS A 188 4.25 1.89 15.27
CA LYS A 188 4.14 1.52 16.69
C LYS A 188 5.16 2.26 17.56
N ASP A 189 6.41 2.38 17.11
CA ASP A 189 7.47 3.08 17.85
C ASP A 189 7.12 4.56 18.10
N LEU A 190 6.57 5.24 17.10
CA LEU A 190 6.11 6.63 17.27
C LEU A 190 4.93 6.70 18.26
N GLY A 191 3.96 5.80 18.16
CA GLY A 191 2.84 5.73 19.12
C GLY A 191 3.31 5.48 20.55
N GLN A 192 4.27 4.56 20.74
CA GLN A 192 4.84 4.25 22.04
C GLN A 192 5.59 5.44 22.63
N ALA A 193 6.30 6.22 21.82
CA ALA A 193 6.94 7.46 22.27
C ALA A 193 5.93 8.52 22.74
N LEU A 194 4.74 8.55 22.15
CA LEU A 194 3.67 9.49 22.51
C LEU A 194 2.77 9.00 23.65
N LYS A 195 2.80 7.71 23.97
CA LYS A 195 1.98 7.07 25.01
C LYS A 195 2.10 7.72 26.39
N THR A 196 3.29 8.18 26.76
CA THR A 196 3.52 8.87 28.05
C THR A 196 2.81 10.21 28.15
N HIS A 197 2.48 10.83 27.01
CA HIS A 197 1.82 12.13 26.93
C HIS A 197 0.33 12.02 26.64
N TYR A 198 -0.09 10.95 25.96
CA TYR A 198 -1.48 10.70 25.63
C TYR A 198 -1.81 9.21 25.75
N PRO A 199 -2.46 8.78 26.85
CA PRO A 199 -2.67 7.37 27.16
C PRO A 199 -3.37 6.57 26.07
N LYS A 200 -4.24 7.19 25.24
CA LYS A 200 -4.94 6.49 24.16
C LYS A 200 -4.02 5.89 23.07
N PHE A 201 -2.73 6.22 23.06
CA PHE A 201 -1.75 5.50 22.23
C PHE A 201 -1.44 4.09 22.75
N SER A 202 -1.85 3.72 23.97
CA SER A 202 -1.65 2.35 24.49
C SER A 202 -2.33 1.28 23.65
N GLU A 203 -3.49 1.62 23.09
CA GLU A 203 -4.30 0.74 22.25
C GLU A 203 -3.78 0.64 20.81
N LEU A 204 -2.89 1.54 20.38
CA LEU A 204 -2.46 1.61 18.98
C LEU A 204 -1.77 0.31 18.53
N THR A 205 -0.91 -0.25 19.39
CA THR A 205 -0.19 -1.49 19.09
C THR A 205 -1.16 -2.65 18.89
N GLU A 206 -2.10 -2.82 19.83
CA GLU A 206 -3.11 -3.88 19.77
C GLU A 206 -4.02 -3.70 18.56
N GLU A 207 -4.46 -2.47 18.27
CA GLU A 207 -5.28 -2.15 17.09
C GLU A 207 -4.55 -2.47 15.79
N ILE A 208 -3.24 -2.21 15.70
CA ILE A 208 -2.42 -2.55 14.54
C ILE A 208 -2.23 -4.08 14.39
N GLU A 209 -2.08 -4.79 15.50
CA GLU A 209 -1.89 -6.26 15.50
C GLU A 209 -3.19 -7.00 15.17
N GLN A 210 -4.33 -6.40 15.49
CA GLN A 210 -5.67 -6.90 15.20
C GLN A 210 -6.19 -6.52 13.80
N LEU A 211 -5.37 -5.91 12.93
CA LEU A 211 -5.76 -5.57 11.56
C LEU A 211 -6.01 -6.84 10.72
N GLU A 212 -7.25 -7.32 10.77
CA GLU A 212 -7.73 -8.45 9.98
C GLU A 212 -8.08 -8.04 8.54
N GLU A 213 -8.02 -9.00 7.60
CA GLU A 213 -8.29 -8.76 6.17
C GLU A 213 -9.68 -8.14 5.91
N LEU A 214 -10.70 -8.49 6.70
CA LEU A 214 -12.05 -7.93 6.56
C LEU A 214 -12.15 -6.49 7.08
N GLN A 215 -11.42 -6.17 8.15
CA GLN A 215 -11.27 -4.80 8.64
C GLN A 215 -10.55 -3.92 7.61
N CYS A 216 -9.58 -4.51 6.90
CA CYS A 216 -8.87 -3.89 5.78
C CYS A 216 -9.77 -3.54 4.61
N VAL A 217 -10.66 -4.45 4.23
CA VAL A 217 -11.64 -4.20 3.18
C VAL A 217 -12.65 -3.13 3.61
N ARG A 218 -13.14 -3.14 4.86
CA ARG A 218 -14.09 -2.14 5.36
C ARG A 218 -13.53 -0.71 5.30
N VAL A 219 -12.33 -0.50 5.84
CA VAL A 219 -11.72 0.85 5.89
C VAL A 219 -11.30 1.33 4.49
N PHE A 220 -10.86 0.41 3.62
CA PHE A 220 -10.61 0.74 2.21
C PHE A 220 -11.89 1.25 1.52
N LEU A 221 -13.03 0.59 1.77
CA LEU A 221 -14.31 1.04 1.23
C LEU A 221 -14.74 2.39 1.82
N GLU A 222 -14.57 2.60 3.13
CA GLU A 222 -14.90 3.87 3.79
C GLU A 222 -14.13 5.08 3.25
N GLY A 223 -12.90 4.89 2.78
CA GLY A 223 -12.08 5.94 2.19
C GLY A 223 -12.38 6.26 0.72
N ASN A 224 -13.17 5.44 0.03
CA ASN A 224 -13.44 5.58 -1.40
C ASN A 224 -14.91 5.93 -1.65
N ASN A 225 -15.22 7.24 -1.67
CA ASN A 225 -16.59 7.75 -1.89
C ASN A 225 -17.25 7.23 -3.19
N ASP A 226 -16.48 7.03 -4.26
CA ASP A 226 -17.01 6.54 -5.54
C ASP A 226 -17.36 5.04 -5.47
N LEU A 227 -16.50 4.25 -4.81
CA LEU A 227 -16.76 2.84 -4.54
C LEU A 227 -17.94 2.69 -3.59
N GLN A 228 -18.03 3.50 -2.52
CA GLN A 228 -19.20 3.54 -1.64
C GLN A 228 -20.49 3.79 -2.40
N LYS A 229 -20.54 4.77 -3.31
CA LYS A 229 -21.74 5.03 -4.12
C LYS A 229 -22.10 3.85 -5.02
N SER A 230 -21.11 3.23 -5.66
CA SER A 230 -21.35 2.06 -6.53
C SER A 230 -21.73 0.78 -5.78
N LEU A 231 -21.22 0.62 -4.56
CA LEU A 231 -21.40 -0.57 -3.73
C LEU A 231 -22.47 -0.38 -2.64
N ALA A 232 -23.07 0.81 -2.52
CA ALA A 232 -24.10 1.13 -1.53
C ALA A 232 -25.23 0.08 -1.47
N PRO A 233 -25.79 -0.42 -2.60
CA PRO A 233 -26.83 -1.44 -2.54
C PRO A 233 -26.32 -2.78 -1.99
N GLN A 234 -25.03 -3.06 -2.15
CA GLN A 234 -24.38 -4.29 -1.68
C GLN A 234 -24.03 -4.15 -0.20
N TRP A 235 -23.65 -2.94 0.23
CA TRP A 235 -23.40 -2.59 1.61
C TRP A 235 -24.67 -2.66 2.46
N GLU A 236 -25.79 -2.09 2.01
CA GLU A 236 -27.09 -2.20 2.69
C GLU A 236 -27.52 -3.66 2.88
N ARG A 237 -27.34 -4.51 1.87
CA ARG A 237 -27.59 -5.95 2.00
C ARG A 237 -26.64 -6.62 2.99
N LEU A 238 -25.36 -6.22 3.03
CA LEU A 238 -24.39 -6.75 3.98
C LEU A 238 -24.74 -6.35 5.42
N THR A 239 -25.16 -5.10 5.62
CA THR A 239 -25.66 -4.59 6.91
C THR A 239 -26.92 -5.33 7.34
N GLU A 240 -27.88 -5.55 6.43
CA GLU A 240 -29.08 -6.34 6.72
C GLU A 240 -28.73 -7.79 7.10
N VAL A 241 -27.77 -8.41 6.40
CA VAL A 241 -27.28 -9.74 6.75
C VAL A 241 -26.59 -9.74 8.11
N GLN A 242 -25.78 -8.73 8.42
CA GLN A 242 -25.13 -8.60 9.72
C GLN A 242 -26.15 -8.44 10.85
N GLU A 243 -27.15 -7.57 10.70
CA GLU A 243 -28.23 -7.41 11.67
C GLU A 243 -29.05 -8.70 11.86
N ARG A 244 -29.27 -9.45 10.77
CA ARG A 244 -29.91 -10.77 10.83
C ARG A 244 -29.04 -11.79 11.55
N VAL A 245 -27.73 -11.80 11.33
CA VAL A 245 -26.76 -12.65 12.04
C VAL A 245 -26.74 -12.29 13.53
N ASP A 246 -26.73 -11.02 13.88
CA ASP A 246 -26.76 -10.57 15.27
C ASP A 246 -28.08 -10.97 15.96
N THR A 247 -29.20 -10.81 15.25
CA THR A 247 -30.53 -11.26 15.71
C THR A 247 -30.59 -12.78 15.88
N LEU A 248 -30.01 -13.53 14.95
CA LEU A 248 -29.94 -14.98 15.04
C LEU A 248 -29.01 -15.43 16.17
N THR A 249 -27.89 -14.74 16.38
CA THR A 249 -26.95 -14.99 17.47
C THR A 249 -27.64 -14.76 18.82
N PHE A 250 -28.34 -13.63 18.98
CA PHE A 250 -29.14 -13.37 20.17
C PHE A 250 -30.24 -14.42 20.40
N ARG A 251 -30.90 -14.88 19.33
CA ARG A 251 -31.91 -15.95 19.41
C ARG A 251 -31.29 -17.29 19.76
N VAL A 252 -30.11 -17.60 19.25
CA VAL A 252 -29.33 -18.79 19.60
C VAL A 252 -28.94 -18.72 21.07
N ASP A 253 -28.41 -17.60 21.56
CA ASP A 253 -28.09 -17.39 22.97
C ASP A 253 -29.34 -17.54 23.88
N THR A 254 -30.48 -17.02 23.43
CA THR A 254 -31.77 -17.13 24.14
C THR A 254 -32.28 -18.57 24.14
N LEU A 255 -32.15 -19.29 23.04
CA LEU A 255 -32.52 -20.70 22.94
C LEU A 255 -31.58 -21.58 23.76
N GLU A 256 -30.28 -21.29 23.75
CA GLU A 256 -29.28 -21.91 24.61
C GLU A 256 -29.61 -21.68 26.09
N MET A 257 -30.05 -20.46 26.48
CA MET A 257 -30.56 -20.19 27.82
C MET A 257 -31.84 -20.96 28.16
N ASN A 258 -32.78 -21.10 27.22
CA ASN A 258 -34.04 -21.81 27.44
C ASN A 258 -33.88 -23.34 27.45
N THR A 259 -32.85 -23.88 26.78
CA THR A 259 -32.49 -25.31 26.89
C THR A 259 -31.76 -25.67 28.18
N ARG A 260 -31.44 -24.69 29.05
CA ARG A 260 -30.77 -24.90 30.36
C ARG A 260 -31.72 -25.25 31.51
N THR A 261 -33.00 -25.53 31.27
CA THR A 261 -33.85 -26.13 32.32
C THR A 261 -33.73 -27.65 32.29
N HIS A 262 -33.06 -28.19 33.31
CA HIS A 262 -32.80 -29.59 33.66
C HIS A 262 -31.58 -30.27 33.01
N ASP A 263 -30.38 -29.84 33.42
CA ASP A 263 -29.46 -30.71 34.18
C ASP A 263 -28.31 -29.87 34.74
N PRO A 264 -27.87 -30.10 35.99
CA PRO A 264 -26.74 -29.37 36.53
C PRO A 264 -25.47 -29.83 35.81
N GLU A 265 -24.59 -28.87 35.51
CA GLU A 265 -23.20 -29.08 35.09
C GLU A 265 -22.98 -29.37 33.58
N PHE A 266 -22.55 -28.36 32.81
CA PHE A 266 -21.19 -28.24 32.23
C PHE A 266 -21.08 -27.32 31.00
N SER A 267 -19.95 -26.61 30.97
CA SER A 267 -19.47 -25.64 29.98
C SER A 267 -19.13 -26.26 28.60
N THR A 268 -19.41 -25.53 27.53
CA THR A 268 -19.21 -25.85 26.11
C THR A 268 -17.74 -25.93 25.64
N ASP A 269 -16.77 -25.73 26.53
CA ASP A 269 -15.33 -25.71 26.19
C ASP A 269 -14.68 -27.08 25.92
N ILE A 270 -15.40 -28.20 26.10
CA ILE A 270 -14.77 -29.54 26.10
C ILE A 270 -14.71 -30.21 24.71
N LEU A 271 -15.44 -29.73 23.70
CA LEU A 271 -15.56 -30.46 22.41
C LEU A 271 -14.44 -30.21 21.37
N LYS A 272 -13.53 -29.27 21.61
CA LYS A 272 -12.55 -28.82 20.59
C LYS A 272 -11.28 -29.69 20.50
N TYR A 273 -10.81 -30.27 21.60
CA TYR A 273 -9.47 -30.85 21.67
C TYR A 273 -9.26 -32.08 20.79
N LYS A 274 -10.29 -32.93 20.64
CA LYS A 274 -10.24 -34.09 19.74
C LYS A 274 -10.04 -33.66 18.28
N ASN A 275 -10.76 -32.64 17.83
CA ASN A 275 -10.63 -32.11 16.47
C ASN A 275 -9.26 -31.45 16.26
N HIS A 276 -8.78 -30.67 17.24
CA HIS A 276 -7.45 -30.07 17.17
C HIS A 276 -6.33 -31.10 17.06
N LEU A 277 -6.44 -32.26 17.74
CA LEU A 277 -5.41 -33.30 17.62
C LEU A 277 -5.40 -33.95 16.22
N TYR A 278 -6.55 -34.11 15.57
CA TYR A 278 -6.63 -34.58 14.18
C TYR A 278 -6.05 -33.56 13.20
N GLU A 279 -6.36 -32.28 13.38
CA GLU A 279 -5.81 -31.19 12.56
C GLU A 279 -4.30 -31.08 12.72
N GLU A 280 -3.80 -31.20 13.95
CA GLU A 280 -2.36 -31.17 14.24
C GLU A 280 -1.63 -32.35 13.58
N ALA A 281 -2.17 -33.57 13.68
CA ALA A 281 -1.58 -34.73 13.02
C ALA A 281 -1.53 -34.55 11.49
N ARG A 282 -2.60 -33.99 10.89
CA ARG A 282 -2.62 -33.70 9.44
C ARG A 282 -1.59 -32.64 9.06
N ARG A 283 -1.50 -31.56 9.85
CA ARG A 283 -0.54 -30.45 9.64
C ARG A 283 0.91 -30.93 9.68
N GLN A 284 1.20 -31.89 10.56
CA GLN A 284 2.56 -32.43 10.78
C GLN A 284 2.86 -33.70 9.98
N GLY A 285 1.92 -34.17 9.15
CA GLY A 285 2.08 -35.40 8.36
C GLY A 285 2.15 -36.69 9.19
N TRP A 286 1.56 -36.72 10.38
CA TRP A 286 1.56 -37.90 11.25
C TRP A 286 0.44 -38.89 10.86
N PRO A 287 0.62 -40.19 11.17
CA PRO A 287 -0.48 -41.15 11.11
C PRO A 287 -1.67 -40.69 11.96
N GLU A 288 -2.87 -41.01 11.50
CA GLU A 288 -4.11 -40.56 12.11
C GLU A 288 -4.22 -41.00 13.59
N PRO A 289 -4.55 -40.08 14.52
CA PRO A 289 -4.68 -40.40 15.94
C PRO A 289 -5.73 -41.49 16.21
N VAL A 290 -5.33 -42.55 16.93
CA VAL A 290 -6.21 -43.68 17.26
C VAL A 290 -6.70 -43.55 18.70
N PHE A 291 -8.00 -43.33 18.88
CA PHE A 291 -8.63 -43.24 20.19
C PHE A 291 -9.20 -44.59 20.64
N SER A 292 -9.07 -44.88 21.93
CA SER A 292 -9.64 -46.03 22.62
C SER A 292 -10.03 -45.66 24.05
N GLU A 293 -10.74 -46.54 24.75
CA GLU A 293 -11.17 -46.32 26.12
C GLU A 293 -11.04 -47.58 26.98
N ILE A 294 -10.75 -47.37 28.25
CA ILE A 294 -10.78 -48.39 29.30
C ILE A 294 -12.03 -48.15 30.14
N LYS A 295 -12.90 -49.16 30.26
CA LYS A 295 -14.11 -49.07 31.08
C LYS A 295 -13.75 -49.34 32.54
N GLU A 296 -14.01 -48.37 33.40
CA GLU A 296 -13.79 -48.43 34.85
C GLU A 296 -15.12 -48.37 35.62
N ALA A 297 -15.10 -48.67 36.93
CA ALA A 297 -16.31 -48.80 37.75
C ALA A 297 -17.21 -47.55 37.76
N LEU A 298 -16.63 -46.36 37.57
CA LEU A 298 -17.31 -45.06 37.62
C LEU A 298 -17.32 -44.33 36.25
N GLY A 299 -16.91 -44.99 35.16
CA GLY A 299 -16.92 -44.37 33.84
C GLY A 299 -15.89 -44.95 32.86
N TYR A 300 -15.31 -44.07 32.04
CA TYR A 300 -14.39 -44.38 30.96
C TYR A 300 -13.12 -43.55 31.12
N ARG A 301 -11.96 -44.20 31.01
CA ARG A 301 -10.66 -43.54 30.89
C ARG A 301 -10.24 -43.55 29.43
N GLY A 302 -9.88 -42.39 28.89
CA GLY A 302 -9.53 -42.24 27.48
C GLY A 302 -8.09 -42.64 27.22
N ARG A 303 -7.80 -43.17 26.04
CA ARG A 303 -6.43 -43.43 25.57
C ARG A 303 -6.32 -43.01 24.10
N VAL A 304 -5.23 -42.34 23.73
CA VAL A 304 -4.97 -41.96 22.33
C VAL A 304 -3.55 -42.31 21.94
N GLN A 305 -3.39 -42.90 20.75
CA GLN A 305 -2.09 -43.11 20.14
C GLN A 305 -1.88 -42.11 19.00
N VAL A 306 -0.81 -41.32 19.08
CA VAL A 306 -0.43 -40.31 18.08
C VAL A 306 1.10 -40.24 18.02
N ARG A 307 1.67 -40.16 16.80
CA ARG A 307 3.14 -40.13 16.59
C ARG A 307 3.87 -41.34 17.21
N GLY A 308 3.23 -42.51 17.24
CA GLY A 308 3.76 -43.73 17.87
C GLY A 308 3.78 -43.71 19.41
N GLN A 309 3.41 -42.59 20.04
CA GLN A 309 3.29 -42.45 21.49
C GLN A 309 1.85 -42.72 21.92
N THR A 310 1.67 -43.34 23.09
CA THR A 310 0.35 -43.62 23.68
C THR A 310 0.16 -42.76 24.91
N PHE A 311 -0.91 -41.98 24.93
CA PHE A 311 -1.32 -41.13 26.05
C PHE A 311 -2.56 -41.73 26.69
N GLU A 312 -2.60 -41.73 28.02
CA GLU A 312 -3.74 -42.20 28.80
C GLU A 312 -4.26 -41.08 29.69
N GLY A 313 -5.58 -40.93 29.72
CA GLY A 313 -6.27 -39.91 30.46
C GLY A 313 -6.08 -40.09 31.97
N VAL A 314 -5.99 -38.98 32.70
CA VAL A 314 -5.74 -39.01 34.14
C VAL A 314 -7.05 -39.17 34.91
N GLN A 315 -8.17 -38.76 34.31
CA GLN A 315 -9.49 -38.77 34.93
C GLN A 315 -10.40 -39.84 34.35
N VAL A 316 -11.24 -40.43 35.19
CA VAL A 316 -12.34 -41.31 34.77
C VAL A 316 -13.54 -40.43 34.47
N CYS A 317 -13.97 -40.42 33.21
CA CYS A 317 -15.07 -39.59 32.76
C CYS A 317 -16.36 -40.40 32.63
N PRO A 318 -17.55 -39.82 32.90
CA PRO A 318 -18.82 -40.56 32.82
C PRO A 318 -19.17 -41.12 31.43
N LYS A 319 -18.61 -40.53 30.35
CA LYS A 319 -18.89 -40.89 28.95
C LYS A 319 -17.58 -41.08 28.19
N SER A 320 -17.53 -42.06 27.28
CA SER A 320 -16.37 -42.29 26.39
C SER A 320 -15.97 -41.03 25.59
N LYS A 321 -16.96 -40.24 25.15
CA LYS A 321 -16.70 -38.97 24.44
C LYS A 321 -15.93 -37.94 25.27
N THR A 322 -16.22 -37.81 26.57
CA THR A 322 -15.51 -36.84 27.43
C THR A 322 -14.13 -37.36 27.81
N ALA A 323 -14.00 -38.68 27.98
CA ALA A 323 -12.71 -39.34 28.17
C ALA A 323 -11.75 -39.11 26.98
N HIS A 324 -12.27 -39.16 25.74
CA HIS A 324 -11.47 -38.87 24.54
C HIS A 324 -11.03 -37.39 24.44
N GLN A 325 -11.83 -36.45 24.93
CA GLN A 325 -11.49 -35.03 24.89
C GLN A 325 -10.39 -34.69 25.92
N GLU A 326 -10.48 -35.25 27.12
CA GLU A 326 -9.46 -35.07 28.16
C GLU A 326 -8.11 -35.62 27.71
N VAL A 327 -8.07 -36.84 27.17
CA VAL A 327 -6.81 -37.43 26.71
C VAL A 327 -6.24 -36.71 25.49
N ALA A 328 -7.09 -36.15 24.60
CA ALA A 328 -6.65 -35.33 23.47
C ALA A 328 -5.96 -34.04 23.94
N LYS A 329 -6.50 -33.37 24.96
CA LYS A 329 -5.89 -32.18 25.57
C LYS A 329 -4.53 -32.50 26.18
N LEU A 330 -4.43 -33.64 26.87
CA LEU A 330 -3.19 -34.10 27.48
C LEU A 330 -2.12 -34.37 26.41
N ALA A 331 -2.49 -35.09 25.35
CA ALA A 331 -1.60 -35.39 24.23
C ALA A 331 -1.09 -34.12 23.54
N LEU A 332 -1.97 -33.16 23.21
CA LEU A 332 -1.59 -31.87 22.62
C LEU A 332 -0.62 -31.08 23.50
N SER A 333 -0.88 -31.03 24.80
CA SER A 333 -0.04 -30.30 25.75
C SER A 333 1.36 -30.90 25.88
N GLN A 334 1.48 -32.22 25.80
CA GLN A 334 2.76 -32.90 25.90
C GLN A 334 3.55 -32.82 24.58
N LEU A 335 2.88 -32.99 23.44
CA LEU A 335 3.50 -32.84 22.12
C LEU A 335 4.05 -31.42 21.88
N ALA A 336 3.37 -30.38 22.40
CA ALA A 336 3.86 -29.01 22.33
C ALA A 336 5.16 -28.80 23.14
N LYS A 337 5.27 -29.42 24.33
CA LYS A 337 6.46 -29.34 25.18
C LYS A 337 7.66 -30.08 24.56
N ASP A 338 7.40 -31.24 23.96
CA ASP A 338 8.42 -32.03 23.26
C ASP A 338 8.95 -31.30 22.00
N CYS A 339 8.14 -30.43 21.39
CA CYS A 339 8.55 -29.63 20.23
C CYS A 339 9.38 -28.39 20.63
N ALA A 340 9.03 -27.74 21.76
CA ALA A 340 9.76 -26.59 22.28
C ALA A 340 11.18 -26.95 22.76
N SER A 341 11.34 -28.14 23.32
CA SER A 341 12.64 -28.64 23.80
C SER A 341 13.60 -29.07 22.66
N LEU A 342 13.10 -29.22 21.43
CA LEU A 342 13.93 -29.45 20.23
C LEU A 342 14.36 -28.15 19.53
N SER A 343 13.65 -27.03 19.74
CA SER A 343 13.95 -25.74 19.10
C SER A 343 15.00 -24.88 19.83
N GLU A 344 15.32 -25.18 21.09
CA GLU A 344 16.32 -24.44 21.88
C GLU A 344 17.78 -24.83 21.58
N LEU A 345 18.00 -25.84 20.74
CA LEU A 345 19.34 -26.32 20.34
C LEU A 345 19.85 -25.80 18.99
N ALA A 346 19.10 -24.91 18.31
CA ALA A 346 19.37 -24.55 16.91
C ALA A 346 19.68 -23.06 16.63
N ASN A 347 19.68 -22.18 17.64
CA ASN A 347 19.95 -20.74 17.43
C ASN A 347 21.08 -20.23 18.32
N ASP A 348 22.29 -20.69 18.03
CA ASP A 348 23.52 -19.94 18.28
C ASP A 348 24.25 -19.88 16.93
N THR A 349 24.38 -18.70 16.33
CA THR A 349 25.56 -18.17 15.61
C THR A 349 25.16 -16.93 14.77
N GLU A 350 25.74 -15.79 15.19
CA GLU A 350 26.13 -14.60 14.42
C GLU A 350 25.13 -13.46 14.11
N GLU A 351 25.24 -12.44 14.98
CA GLU A 351 25.08 -11.01 14.69
C GLU A 351 26.08 -10.52 13.62
N GLY A 352 25.75 -9.42 12.91
CA GLY A 352 26.77 -8.73 12.11
C GLY A 352 26.31 -7.61 11.17
N GLU A 353 26.16 -6.42 11.73
CA GLU A 353 26.54 -5.12 11.16
C GLU A 353 25.71 -4.41 10.07
N ALA A 354 25.44 -3.15 10.40
CA ALA A 354 24.84 -2.10 9.60
C ALA A 354 25.89 -1.40 8.71
N SER A 355 25.46 -0.88 7.56
CA SER A 355 26.15 0.25 6.93
C SER A 355 25.19 1.19 6.22
N SER A 356 25.32 2.46 6.60
CA SER A 356 24.59 3.63 6.15
C SER A 356 25.12 4.11 4.81
N SER A 357 24.24 4.43 3.86
CA SER A 357 24.59 5.29 2.73
C SER A 357 23.47 6.30 2.46
N GLN A 358 23.87 7.57 2.53
CA GLN A 358 23.08 8.74 2.17
C GLN A 358 22.90 8.78 0.64
N THR A 359 21.68 9.01 0.16
CA THR A 359 21.44 9.46 -1.21
C THR A 359 20.24 10.41 -1.25
N ASP A 360 20.41 11.48 -2.03
CA ASP A 360 19.50 12.62 -2.19
C ASP A 360 18.14 12.23 -2.80
N GLN A 361 17.07 12.67 -2.14
CA GLN A 361 15.69 12.62 -2.66
C GLN A 361 15.40 13.82 -3.59
N PRO A 362 14.81 13.60 -4.79
CA PRO A 362 14.07 14.64 -5.48
C PRO A 362 12.63 14.71 -4.96
N GLN A 363 12.30 15.89 -4.45
CA GLN A 363 10.96 16.33 -4.04
C GLN A 363 9.94 16.24 -5.18
N SER A 364 8.70 15.83 -4.88
CA SER A 364 7.54 16.15 -5.71
C SER A 364 6.33 16.55 -4.85
N LEU A 365 6.03 17.85 -4.89
CA LEU A 365 4.77 18.47 -4.49
C LEU A 365 3.86 18.53 -5.73
N SER A 366 2.58 18.27 -5.51
CA SER A 366 1.49 18.51 -6.46
C SER A 366 1.53 19.96 -6.98
N CYS A 367 1.60 20.14 -8.28
CA CYS A 367 1.51 21.44 -8.93
C CYS A 367 0.39 21.40 -9.97
N THR A 368 -0.58 22.32 -9.85
CA THR A 368 -1.49 22.75 -10.92
C THR A 368 -0.70 23.50 -12.02
N GLY A 369 0.32 22.85 -12.58
CA GLY A 369 1.13 23.33 -13.70
C GLY A 369 0.76 22.61 -14.99
N PRO A 370 1.36 22.99 -16.13
CA PRO A 370 1.19 22.26 -17.39
C PRO A 370 1.60 20.80 -17.19
N VAL A 371 0.76 19.90 -17.68
CA VAL A 371 0.95 18.46 -17.59
C VAL A 371 1.50 17.99 -18.94
N PHE A 372 2.73 17.51 -18.90
CA PHE A 372 3.48 17.03 -20.06
C PHE A 372 3.41 15.52 -20.16
N PHE A 373 2.93 15.00 -21.28
CA PHE A 373 2.92 13.57 -21.55
C PHE A 373 4.08 13.24 -22.48
N GLY A 374 4.93 12.32 -22.05
CA GLY A 374 6.10 11.90 -22.82
C GLY A 374 5.81 10.63 -23.59
N SER A 375 6.34 10.56 -24.81
CA SER A 375 6.49 9.30 -25.55
C SER A 375 7.92 9.19 -26.08
N VAL A 376 8.38 7.96 -26.25
CA VAL A 376 9.67 7.68 -26.91
C VAL A 376 9.45 6.67 -28.02
N THR A 377 9.95 7.01 -29.21
CA THR A 377 9.99 6.11 -30.36
C THR A 377 11.41 5.60 -30.55
N VAL A 378 11.57 4.29 -30.61
CA VAL A 378 12.85 3.61 -30.81
C VAL A 378 12.75 2.73 -32.05
N VAL A 379 13.78 2.71 -32.89
CA VAL A 379 13.84 1.75 -33.99
C VAL A 379 14.55 0.50 -33.49
N LEU A 380 13.85 -0.62 -33.52
CA LEU A 380 14.37 -1.89 -33.00
C LEU A 380 14.58 -2.86 -34.14
N LYS A 381 15.64 -3.66 -34.02
CA LYS A 381 15.90 -4.85 -34.83
C LYS A 381 16.10 -6.01 -33.87
N THR A 382 15.13 -6.92 -33.78
CA THR A 382 15.14 -7.98 -32.78
C THR A 382 14.47 -9.26 -33.27
N ASP A 383 14.93 -10.39 -32.76
CA ASP A 383 14.37 -11.72 -33.00
C ASP A 383 13.49 -12.10 -31.80
N ILE A 384 12.21 -12.41 -32.05
CA ILE A 384 11.21 -12.76 -31.04
C ILE A 384 10.87 -14.23 -31.19
N THR A 385 11.19 -15.04 -30.18
CA THR A 385 10.97 -16.49 -30.21
C THR A 385 9.71 -16.91 -29.44
N SER A 386 9.06 -17.98 -29.89
CA SER A 386 7.88 -18.56 -29.22
C SER A 386 8.17 -19.15 -27.84
N GLY A 387 9.45 -19.28 -27.44
CA GLY A 387 9.88 -19.89 -26.17
C GLY A 387 10.22 -21.38 -26.30
N GLU A 388 9.91 -22.16 -25.26
CA GLU A 388 10.03 -23.63 -25.26
C GLU A 388 9.23 -24.26 -26.42
N GLY A 389 9.62 -25.47 -26.83
CA GLY A 389 9.06 -26.14 -28.01
C GLY A 389 7.55 -26.39 -27.89
N HIS A 390 6.78 -25.96 -28.89
CA HIS A 390 5.32 -26.10 -28.92
C HIS A 390 4.89 -27.37 -29.62
N SER A 391 3.76 -27.95 -29.22
CA SER A 391 3.24 -29.21 -29.78
C SER A 391 2.73 -29.08 -31.21
N GLY A 392 2.37 -27.85 -31.63
CA GLY A 392 1.87 -27.55 -32.96
C GLY A 392 2.49 -26.30 -33.59
N MET A 393 2.69 -26.34 -34.90
CA MET A 393 3.21 -25.22 -35.69
C MET A 393 2.38 -23.94 -35.50
N THR A 394 1.05 -24.04 -35.53
CA THR A 394 0.15 -22.88 -35.36
C THR A 394 0.28 -22.25 -33.97
N GLU A 395 0.49 -23.08 -32.94
CA GLU A 395 0.66 -22.64 -31.56
C GLU A 395 1.97 -21.87 -31.38
N ALA A 396 3.07 -22.41 -31.94
CA ALA A 396 4.37 -21.74 -31.96
C ALA A 396 4.28 -20.36 -32.61
N VAL A 397 3.64 -20.28 -33.77
CA VAL A 397 3.44 -19.03 -34.53
C VAL A 397 2.62 -18.05 -33.70
N GLN A 398 1.46 -18.44 -33.18
CA GLN A 398 0.61 -17.56 -32.37
C GLN A 398 1.33 -17.06 -31.10
N SER A 399 2.13 -17.91 -30.44
CA SER A 399 2.93 -17.52 -29.27
C SER A 399 3.95 -16.43 -29.61
N ALA A 400 4.66 -16.57 -30.74
CA ALA A 400 5.63 -15.56 -31.18
C ALA A 400 4.95 -14.23 -31.54
N TYR A 401 3.83 -14.26 -32.29
CA TYR A 401 3.07 -13.04 -32.62
C TYR A 401 2.42 -12.40 -31.40
N LYS A 402 1.99 -13.19 -30.40
CA LYS A 402 1.49 -12.66 -29.13
C LYS A 402 2.56 -11.83 -28.41
N LYS A 403 3.79 -12.32 -28.34
CA LYS A 403 4.91 -11.58 -27.72
C LYS A 403 5.20 -10.28 -28.47
N LEU A 404 5.20 -10.30 -29.80
CA LEU A 404 5.38 -9.10 -30.63
C LEU A 404 4.21 -8.11 -30.47
N ALA A 405 2.97 -8.59 -30.42
CA ALA A 405 1.79 -7.75 -30.19
C ALA A 405 1.84 -7.03 -28.83
N LEU A 406 2.24 -7.74 -27.77
CA LEU A 406 2.44 -7.15 -26.44
C LEU A 406 3.56 -6.09 -26.43
N LEU A 407 4.64 -6.34 -27.17
CA LEU A 407 5.73 -5.36 -27.31
C LEU A 407 5.28 -4.08 -28.03
N LEU A 408 4.38 -4.22 -29.03
CA LEU A 408 3.80 -3.13 -29.82
C LEU A 408 2.58 -2.47 -29.17
N ASP A 409 2.18 -2.89 -27.96
CA ASP A 409 1.00 -2.39 -27.23
C ASP A 409 -0.33 -2.58 -28.01
N LEU A 410 -0.44 -3.67 -28.75
CA LEU A 410 -1.63 -3.97 -29.56
C LEU A 410 -2.71 -4.69 -28.75
N PRO A 411 -4.00 -4.40 -28.99
CA PRO A 411 -5.10 -4.99 -28.25
C PRO A 411 -5.22 -6.50 -28.48
N GLU A 412 -5.64 -7.24 -27.44
CA GLU A 412 -6.08 -8.63 -27.59
C GLU A 412 -7.41 -8.63 -28.37
N SER A 413 -7.35 -8.87 -29.70
CA SER A 413 -8.54 -9.04 -30.53
C SER A 413 -8.81 -10.53 -30.82
N ALA A 414 -10.08 -10.87 -31.01
CA ALA A 414 -10.60 -12.23 -30.92
C ALA A 414 -10.32 -13.17 -32.12
N SER A 415 -9.54 -12.77 -33.12
CA SER A 415 -9.32 -13.59 -34.33
C SER A 415 -7.91 -14.18 -34.50
N SER A 416 -6.83 -13.42 -34.30
CA SER A 416 -5.43 -13.89 -34.49
C SER A 416 -4.41 -12.80 -34.13
N TYR A 417 -3.37 -13.07 -33.32
CA TYR A 417 -2.32 -12.08 -33.04
C TYR A 417 -1.51 -11.72 -34.30
N LYS A 418 -1.39 -12.67 -35.22
CA LYS A 418 -0.70 -12.49 -36.50
C LYS A 418 -1.35 -11.40 -37.34
N ASP A 419 -2.69 -11.43 -37.45
CA ASP A 419 -3.43 -10.46 -38.29
C ASP A 419 -3.31 -9.05 -37.72
N VAL A 420 -3.40 -8.91 -36.39
CA VAL A 420 -3.27 -7.61 -35.71
C VAL A 420 -1.88 -7.00 -35.91
N VAL A 421 -0.82 -7.81 -35.84
CA VAL A 421 0.55 -7.35 -36.06
C VAL A 421 0.78 -6.97 -37.54
N LEU A 422 0.29 -7.77 -38.48
CA LEU A 422 0.44 -7.49 -39.91
C LEU A 422 -0.32 -6.22 -40.32
N GLU A 423 -1.54 -6.02 -39.81
CA GLU A 423 -2.32 -4.80 -40.03
C GLU A 423 -1.61 -3.57 -39.44
N HIS A 424 -1.01 -3.71 -38.25
CA HIS A 424 -0.22 -2.64 -37.64
C HIS A 424 1.01 -2.28 -38.46
N CYS A 425 1.75 -3.28 -38.96
CA CYS A 425 2.89 -3.08 -39.86
C CYS A 425 2.46 -2.34 -41.14
N HIS A 426 1.34 -2.75 -41.74
CA HIS A 426 0.80 -2.12 -42.95
C HIS A 426 0.41 -0.65 -42.70
N THR A 427 -0.33 -0.38 -41.62
CA THR A 427 -0.80 0.97 -41.27
C THR A 427 0.35 1.95 -41.00
N ARG A 428 1.50 1.45 -40.52
CA ARG A 428 2.68 2.26 -40.17
C ARG A 428 3.79 2.25 -41.24
N ASP A 429 3.55 1.64 -42.39
CA ASP A 429 4.55 1.46 -43.46
C ASP A 429 5.85 0.81 -42.95
N VAL A 430 5.69 -0.18 -42.06
CA VAL A 430 6.79 -0.96 -41.48
C VAL A 430 6.83 -2.32 -42.15
N PRO A 431 8.02 -2.85 -42.53
CA PRO A 431 8.12 -4.19 -43.07
C PRO A 431 7.49 -5.24 -42.14
N PRO A 432 6.72 -6.21 -42.66
CA PRO A 432 6.19 -7.29 -41.86
C PRO A 432 7.35 -8.14 -41.28
N PRO A 433 7.18 -8.73 -40.08
CA PRO A 433 8.22 -9.56 -39.48
C PRO A 433 8.54 -10.78 -40.36
N GLU A 434 9.83 -11.11 -40.50
CA GLU A 434 10.23 -12.35 -41.17
C GLU A 434 9.95 -13.54 -40.25
N GLU A 435 9.08 -14.45 -40.68
CA GLU A 435 8.67 -15.63 -39.91
C GLU A 435 9.52 -16.84 -40.29
N ALA A 436 10.20 -17.42 -39.30
CA ALA A 436 10.96 -18.65 -39.44
C ALA A 436 10.46 -19.69 -38.44
N VAL A 437 9.91 -20.81 -38.93
CA VAL A 437 9.49 -21.93 -38.10
C VAL A 437 10.48 -23.08 -38.26
N GLN A 438 10.96 -23.58 -37.13
CA GLN A 438 11.82 -24.75 -37.04
C GLN A 438 11.04 -25.89 -36.37
N SER A 439 11.23 -27.11 -36.87
CA SER A 439 10.66 -28.32 -36.28
C SER A 439 11.77 -29.23 -35.78
N ASP A 440 11.67 -29.68 -34.54
CA ASP A 440 12.49 -30.74 -33.99
C ASP A 440 11.81 -32.09 -34.26
N ALA A 441 12.44 -32.93 -35.07
CA ALA A 441 11.90 -34.23 -35.47
C ALA A 441 12.00 -35.29 -34.35
N GLU A 442 12.92 -35.11 -33.39
CA GLU A 442 13.13 -36.03 -32.28
C GLU A 442 12.15 -35.73 -31.14
N GLU A 443 12.00 -34.45 -30.79
CA GLU A 443 11.12 -33.99 -29.71
C GLU A 443 9.67 -33.72 -30.17
N LYS A 444 9.40 -33.77 -31.48
CA LYS A 444 8.10 -33.39 -32.08
C LYS A 444 7.62 -32.01 -31.65
N THR A 445 8.54 -31.05 -31.57
CA THR A 445 8.23 -29.68 -31.16
C THR A 445 8.49 -28.69 -32.28
N TYR A 446 7.79 -27.55 -32.23
CA TYR A 446 7.92 -26.44 -33.16
C TYR A 446 8.34 -25.18 -32.42
N GLN A 447 9.27 -24.43 -33.00
CA GLN A 447 9.68 -23.12 -32.51
C GLN A 447 9.56 -22.09 -33.63
N CYS A 448 8.91 -20.97 -33.34
CA CYS A 448 8.77 -19.86 -34.28
C CYS A 448 9.64 -18.70 -33.82
N THR A 449 10.41 -18.13 -34.74
CA THR A 449 11.19 -16.91 -34.55
C THR A 449 10.70 -15.85 -35.53
N LEU A 450 10.34 -14.68 -35.02
CA LEU A 450 9.96 -13.52 -35.80
C LEU A 450 11.10 -12.51 -35.78
N ARG A 451 11.67 -12.19 -36.94
CA ARG A 451 12.63 -11.09 -37.06
C ARG A 451 11.89 -9.81 -37.39
N PHE A 452 11.83 -8.90 -36.42
CA PHE A 452 11.14 -7.63 -36.55
C PHE A 452 12.16 -6.49 -36.65
N THR A 453 11.96 -5.60 -37.63
CA THR A 453 12.69 -4.33 -37.73
C THR A 453 11.71 -3.18 -37.93
N GLY A 454 11.63 -2.26 -36.99
CA GLY A 454 10.71 -1.14 -37.10
C GLY A 454 10.66 -0.20 -35.90
N PRO A 455 10.02 0.96 -36.05
CA PRO A 455 9.79 1.91 -34.96
C PRO A 455 8.73 1.39 -33.97
N ILE A 456 9.06 1.42 -32.69
CA ILE A 456 8.13 1.15 -31.58
C ILE A 456 8.02 2.40 -30.73
N THR A 457 6.78 2.85 -30.49
CA THR A 457 6.49 4.04 -29.67
C THR A 457 5.94 3.61 -28.32
N PHE A 458 6.58 4.05 -27.25
CA PHE A 458 6.13 3.83 -25.88
C PHE A 458 5.49 5.10 -25.35
N TYR A 459 4.22 5.01 -24.96
CA TYR A 459 3.45 6.12 -24.40
C TYR A 459 3.42 6.03 -22.87
N VAL A 460 3.50 7.18 -22.21
CA VAL A 460 3.32 7.29 -20.76
C VAL A 460 1.93 7.86 -20.48
N PRO A 461 1.02 7.10 -19.85
CA PRO A 461 -0.33 7.59 -19.53
C PRO A 461 -0.30 8.63 -18.39
N GLU A 462 0.75 8.61 -17.56
CA GLU A 462 0.94 9.55 -16.46
C GLU A 462 1.65 10.83 -16.93
N GLY A 463 0.97 11.96 -16.75
CA GLY A 463 1.52 13.26 -17.09
C GLY A 463 2.50 13.80 -16.04
N SER A 464 3.48 14.56 -16.49
CA SER A 464 4.54 15.12 -15.66
C SER A 464 4.49 16.64 -15.57
N SER A 465 4.91 17.21 -14.45
CA SER A 465 5.00 18.68 -14.32
C SER A 465 6.17 19.31 -15.10
N LYS A 466 7.08 18.49 -15.64
CA LYS A 466 8.28 18.95 -16.39
C LYS A 466 8.51 18.07 -17.63
N LYS A 467 8.77 18.69 -18.79
CA LYS A 467 9.13 17.98 -20.04
C LYS A 467 10.28 16.99 -19.86
N LYS A 468 11.35 17.38 -19.16
CA LYS A 468 12.51 16.51 -18.88
C LYS A 468 12.13 15.26 -18.09
N GLN A 469 11.19 15.37 -17.16
CA GLN A 469 10.73 14.24 -16.36
C GLN A 469 9.80 13.33 -17.18
N ALA A 470 8.95 13.90 -18.03
CA ALA A 470 8.15 13.14 -19.00
C ALA A 470 9.04 12.28 -19.93
N CYS A 471 10.16 12.82 -20.43
CA CYS A 471 11.11 12.02 -21.22
C CYS A 471 11.78 10.92 -20.41
N GLN A 472 12.12 11.18 -19.13
CA GLN A 472 12.72 10.16 -18.25
C GLN A 472 11.74 9.03 -17.94
N GLN A 473 10.45 9.35 -17.74
CA GLN A 473 9.40 8.34 -17.57
C GLN A 473 9.20 7.53 -18.85
N ALA A 474 9.18 8.17 -20.02
CA ALA A 474 9.07 7.48 -21.31
C ALA A 474 10.25 6.53 -21.54
N ALA A 475 11.47 6.98 -21.23
CA ALA A 475 12.67 6.14 -21.31
C ALA A 475 12.63 4.97 -20.33
N LYS A 476 12.12 5.18 -19.10
CA LYS A 476 11.96 4.12 -18.10
C LYS A 476 10.98 3.04 -18.59
N VAL A 477 9.82 3.44 -19.10
CA VAL A 477 8.81 2.50 -19.64
C VAL A 477 9.38 1.69 -20.80
N ALA A 478 10.09 2.36 -21.72
CA ALA A 478 10.77 1.68 -22.84
C ALA A 478 11.81 0.66 -22.34
N LEU A 479 12.67 1.04 -21.38
CA LEU A 479 13.66 0.12 -20.80
C LEU A 479 13.01 -1.10 -20.13
N GLN A 480 11.93 -0.90 -19.37
CA GLN A 480 11.20 -2.00 -18.74
C GLN A 480 10.61 -2.95 -19.76
N ARG A 481 9.92 -2.43 -20.79
CA ARG A 481 9.31 -3.27 -21.83
C ARG A 481 10.33 -3.96 -22.72
N LEU A 482 11.49 -3.32 -22.95
CA LEU A 482 12.57 -3.90 -23.74
C LEU A 482 13.45 -4.87 -22.96
N SER A 483 13.39 -4.88 -21.62
CA SER A 483 14.24 -5.76 -20.81
C SER A 483 14.10 -7.24 -21.17
N GLY A 484 12.88 -7.70 -21.46
CA GLY A 484 12.59 -9.08 -21.86
C GLY A 484 13.02 -9.45 -23.28
N VAL A 485 13.39 -8.47 -24.11
CA VAL A 485 13.74 -8.65 -25.52
C VAL A 485 15.21 -8.36 -25.78
N LEU A 486 15.76 -7.35 -25.10
CA LEU A 486 17.14 -6.90 -25.23
C LEU A 486 18.06 -7.40 -24.10
N GLY A 487 17.52 -8.14 -23.12
CA GLY A 487 18.28 -8.79 -22.05
C GLY A 487 18.93 -7.83 -21.05
N SER A 488 18.35 -6.64 -20.84
CA SER A 488 18.94 -5.63 -19.94
C SER A 488 18.71 -5.94 -18.46
N LYS A 489 19.75 -5.82 -17.62
CA LYS A 489 19.63 -5.85 -16.16
C LYS A 489 18.85 -4.64 -15.63
N GLU A 490 18.13 -4.81 -14.53
CA GLU A 490 17.41 -3.74 -13.85
C GLU A 490 18.33 -2.55 -13.52
N VAL A 491 17.92 -1.36 -13.95
CA VAL A 491 18.66 -0.11 -13.75
C VAL A 491 18.12 0.58 -12.50
N MET A 492 18.85 0.46 -11.39
CA MET A 492 18.56 1.12 -10.12
C MET A 492 19.17 2.54 -10.11
N GLY A 493 18.33 3.55 -10.26
CA GLY A 493 18.67 4.97 -9.99
C GLY A 493 19.46 5.72 -11.08
N GLY A 494 18.84 6.73 -11.69
CA GLY A 494 19.51 7.80 -12.46
C GLY A 494 19.50 7.66 -14.00
N ASN A 495 19.11 8.75 -14.68
CA ASN A 495 19.16 9.06 -16.12
C ASN A 495 18.82 7.96 -17.15
N TYR A 496 17.57 7.48 -17.13
CA TYR A 496 17.00 6.50 -18.06
C TYR A 496 17.14 6.85 -19.55
N VAL A 497 17.13 8.15 -19.89
CA VAL A 497 17.28 8.60 -21.28
C VAL A 497 18.67 8.24 -21.83
N SER A 498 19.72 8.43 -21.03
CA SER A 498 21.08 8.05 -21.41
C SER A 498 21.23 6.54 -21.47
N THR A 499 20.68 5.81 -20.49
CA THR A 499 20.77 4.35 -20.47
C THR A 499 20.06 3.71 -21.65
N LEU A 500 18.87 4.18 -22.02
CA LEU A 500 18.15 3.69 -23.20
C LEU A 500 18.95 3.95 -24.48
N LYS A 501 19.57 5.13 -24.59
CA LYS A 501 20.42 5.46 -25.73
C LYS A 501 21.63 4.53 -25.81
N GLU A 502 22.36 4.33 -24.72
CA GLU A 502 23.53 3.45 -24.66
C GLU A 502 23.17 1.99 -24.99
N LEU A 503 22.03 1.50 -24.48
CA LEU A 503 21.52 0.16 -24.78
C LEU A 503 21.24 -0.02 -26.27
N LEU A 504 20.58 0.97 -26.90
CA LEU A 504 20.26 0.93 -28.33
C LEU A 504 21.52 1.09 -29.21
N GLU A 505 22.47 1.93 -28.81
CA GLU A 505 23.76 2.08 -29.49
C GLU A 505 24.59 0.78 -29.42
N ALA A 506 24.55 0.06 -28.30
CA ALA A 506 25.25 -1.22 -28.13
C ALA A 506 24.66 -2.34 -28.99
N GLN A 507 23.32 -2.39 -29.11
CA GLN A 507 22.60 -3.43 -29.86
C GLN A 507 22.59 -3.14 -31.37
N THR A 508 22.43 -1.87 -31.75
CA THR A 508 22.19 -1.46 -33.13
C THR A 508 22.88 -0.13 -33.47
N PRO A 509 24.22 -0.12 -33.66
CA PRO A 509 25.00 1.12 -33.80
C PRO A 509 24.66 1.99 -35.02
N GLN A 510 23.98 1.41 -36.03
CA GLN A 510 23.62 2.07 -37.28
C GLN A 510 22.15 2.52 -37.34
N LEU A 511 21.35 2.26 -36.29
CA LEU A 511 19.94 2.64 -36.24
C LEU A 511 19.76 4.04 -35.62
N ASP A 512 18.63 4.67 -35.94
CA ASP A 512 18.31 6.01 -35.46
C ASP A 512 18.24 6.09 -33.92
N LYS A 513 18.69 7.23 -33.39
CA LYS A 513 18.64 7.52 -31.96
C LYS A 513 17.18 7.57 -31.47
N PRO A 514 16.92 7.22 -30.20
CA PRO A 514 15.58 7.31 -29.63
C PRO A 514 15.01 8.73 -29.76
N ALA A 515 13.84 8.84 -30.39
CA ALA A 515 13.14 10.10 -30.61
C ALA A 515 12.12 10.32 -29.49
N TYR A 516 12.21 11.46 -28.80
CA TYR A 516 11.29 11.81 -27.72
C TYR A 516 10.30 12.86 -28.17
N ASP A 517 9.03 12.64 -27.88
CA ASP A 517 7.98 13.64 -28.06
C ASP A 517 7.32 13.96 -26.71
N VAL A 518 6.93 15.23 -26.55
CA VAL A 518 6.30 15.72 -25.33
C VAL A 518 5.13 16.63 -25.67
N THR A 519 3.91 16.15 -25.39
CA THR A 519 2.68 16.90 -25.62
C THR A 519 2.27 17.69 -24.37
N ASP A 520 1.75 18.90 -24.57
CA ASP A 520 1.25 19.79 -23.51
C ASP A 520 -0.28 19.83 -23.56
N ARG A 521 -0.97 19.37 -22.51
CA ARG A 521 -2.41 19.62 -22.38
C ARG A 521 -2.64 20.96 -21.66
N GLY A 522 -2.62 22.03 -22.46
CA GLY A 522 -3.25 23.29 -22.11
C GLY A 522 -4.77 23.14 -22.02
N ARG A 523 -5.37 23.87 -21.08
CA ARG A 523 -6.80 23.83 -20.71
C ARG A 523 -7.74 23.81 -21.93
N GLY A 524 -8.40 22.67 -22.15
CA GLY A 524 -9.60 22.52 -22.99
C GLY A 524 -9.38 21.86 -24.36
N ALA A 525 -9.62 20.54 -24.45
CA ALA A 525 -10.17 19.83 -25.63
C ALA A 525 -10.21 18.31 -25.39
N GLY A 526 -11.35 17.69 -25.73
CA GLY A 526 -11.44 16.33 -26.28
C GLY A 526 -11.26 15.13 -25.36
N GLU A 527 -12.36 14.42 -25.14
CA GLU A 527 -12.44 13.05 -24.60
C GLU A 527 -11.71 12.06 -25.53
N VAL A 528 -10.93 11.14 -24.97
CA VAL A 528 -10.27 10.06 -25.72
C VAL A 528 -11.25 8.89 -25.81
N THR A 529 -11.76 8.56 -26.99
CA THR A 529 -12.52 7.32 -27.21
C THR A 529 -11.60 6.13 -27.43
N GLU A 530 -12.06 4.93 -27.07
CA GLU A 530 -11.37 3.62 -27.00
C GLU A 530 -10.69 3.08 -28.30
N ARG A 531 -10.38 3.90 -29.30
CA ARG A 531 -9.77 3.45 -30.58
C ARG A 531 -8.50 4.15 -31.05
N GLY A 532 -7.84 4.96 -30.22
CA GLY A 532 -6.46 5.38 -30.50
C GLY A 532 -6.17 6.14 -31.81
N GLU A 533 -7.18 6.64 -32.53
CA GLU A 533 -7.01 7.47 -33.72
C GLU A 533 -7.69 8.84 -33.55
N TRP A 534 -6.95 9.91 -33.83
CA TRP A 534 -7.43 11.29 -33.78
C TRP A 534 -7.95 11.71 -35.16
N ARG A 535 -9.24 12.05 -35.28
CA ARG A 535 -9.73 12.90 -36.39
C ARG A 535 -9.89 14.34 -35.90
N ASN A 536 -9.34 15.27 -36.68
CA ASN A 536 -9.60 16.70 -36.51
C ASN A 536 -11.09 16.97 -36.75
N VAL A 537 -11.76 17.57 -35.77
CA VAL A 537 -13.05 18.21 -35.99
C VAL A 537 -12.73 19.64 -36.39
N GLU A 538 -12.84 19.92 -37.69
CA GLU A 538 -12.76 21.28 -38.21
C GLU A 538 -13.89 22.13 -37.64
N GLY A 539 -13.53 23.30 -37.13
CA GLY A 539 -14.41 24.42 -36.86
C GLY A 539 -13.89 25.64 -37.60
#